data_AF-A0A952AZV6-F1
#
_entry.id   AF-A0A952AZV6-F1
#
_cell.length_a   1.000
_cell.length_b   1.000
_cell.length_c   1.000
_cell.angle_alpha   90.00
_cell.angle_beta   90.00
_cell.angle_gamma   90.00
#
_symmetry.space_group_name_H-M   'P 1'
#
loop_
_entity.id
_entity.type
_entity.pdbx_description
1 polymer ?
#
loop_
_entity_poly.entity_id
_entity_poly.type
_entity_poly.pdbx_seq_one_letter_code
_entity_poly.pdbx_strand_id
1 'polypeptide(L)'
;MAEVYPSDNELLNLQSDSETGVDYIATGTAPYYVEFRKLLYRLLLAACRANDLRVYDEGDLDVGVKAGKFWLDTALISYGGSSGNTLADDKANIYIYLDSSGSLVTNEYTAFPDMATTPHIRLAIVSTSGGDIDSITDCRTGHNFVMPYGAGGVKKVIEAHTGDDTLTEAESGSIHSNLGAAGVVTLTLPASAPTGTVFSFAVQGAYELRIDPGAATIRDDSGQTADKYKSANSIGASLSLAADSAGDWATTAKNGTWTEEV
;
A
#
# COMPACT_ATOMS: atom_id res chain seq x y z
N MET A 1 -28.47 8.90 -17.51
CA MET A 1 -28.08 8.21 -18.75
C MET A 1 -28.65 6.80 -18.67
N ALA A 2 -29.39 6.35 -19.68
CA ALA A 2 -29.78 4.94 -19.77
C ALA A 2 -28.59 4.16 -20.34
N GLU A 3 -28.31 3.00 -19.77
CA GLU A 3 -27.29 2.09 -20.27
C GLU A 3 -27.69 1.60 -21.68
N VAL A 4 -26.74 1.62 -22.62
CA VAL A 4 -26.95 1.13 -23.97
C VAL A 4 -26.49 -0.32 -24.02
N TYR A 5 -27.44 -1.24 -24.21
CA TYR A 5 -27.14 -2.65 -24.36
C TYR A 5 -26.86 -3.01 -25.84
N PRO A 6 -26.08 -4.07 -26.10
CA PRO A 6 -26.03 -4.69 -27.42
C PRO A 6 -27.43 -5.09 -27.89
N SER A 7 -27.62 -5.19 -29.19
CA SER A 7 -28.89 -5.63 -29.76
C SER A 7 -29.24 -7.06 -29.31
N ASP A 8 -30.53 -7.39 -29.27
CA ASP A 8 -30.99 -8.75 -28.94
C ASP A 8 -30.31 -9.83 -29.79
N ASN A 9 -30.07 -9.55 -31.07
CA ASN A 9 -29.38 -10.46 -31.96
C ASN A 9 -27.91 -10.67 -31.56
N GLU A 10 -27.22 -9.64 -31.08
CA GLU A 10 -25.85 -9.78 -30.58
C GLU A 10 -25.83 -10.60 -29.29
N LEU A 11 -26.72 -10.31 -28.34
CA LEU A 11 -26.83 -11.04 -27.08
C LEU A 11 -27.10 -12.54 -27.28
N LEU A 12 -27.99 -12.89 -28.22
CA LEU A 12 -28.32 -14.29 -28.54
C LEU A 12 -27.16 -15.08 -29.18
N ASN A 13 -26.17 -14.38 -29.75
CA ASN A 13 -25.01 -14.98 -30.41
C ASN A 13 -23.74 -14.97 -29.53
N LEU A 14 -23.79 -14.39 -28.31
CA LEU A 14 -22.68 -14.47 -27.37
C LEU A 14 -22.49 -15.90 -26.88
N GLN A 15 -21.24 -16.36 -26.87
CA GLN A 15 -20.86 -17.68 -26.37
C GLN A 15 -20.09 -17.59 -25.06
N SER A 16 -19.22 -16.60 -24.93
CA SER A 16 -18.51 -16.26 -23.70
C SER A 16 -18.13 -14.79 -23.69
N ASP A 17 -17.89 -14.26 -22.49
CA ASP A 17 -17.27 -12.95 -22.31
C ASP A 17 -15.74 -13.09 -22.34
N SER A 18 -15.07 -12.32 -23.19
CA SER A 18 -13.63 -12.47 -23.41
C SER A 18 -12.78 -11.98 -22.24
N GLU A 19 -13.30 -11.07 -21.42
CA GLU A 19 -12.56 -10.47 -20.31
C GLU A 19 -12.68 -11.32 -19.03
N THR A 20 -13.89 -11.77 -18.71
CA THR A 20 -14.19 -12.55 -17.50
C THR A 20 -14.12 -14.06 -17.75
N GLY A 21 -14.17 -14.51 -19.01
CA GLY A 21 -14.21 -15.94 -19.37
C GLY A 21 -15.53 -16.63 -18.99
N VAL A 22 -16.58 -15.88 -18.68
CA VAL A 22 -17.89 -16.41 -18.31
C VAL A 22 -18.65 -16.82 -19.57
N ASP A 23 -19.05 -18.09 -19.68
CA ASP A 23 -19.82 -18.62 -20.81
C ASP A 23 -21.30 -18.23 -20.71
N TYR A 24 -21.89 -17.80 -21.82
CA TYR A 24 -23.33 -17.58 -21.95
C TYR A 24 -24.06 -18.90 -22.21
N ILE A 25 -25.33 -18.97 -21.81
CA ILE A 25 -26.17 -20.15 -22.06
C ILE A 25 -26.55 -20.18 -23.54
N ALA A 26 -26.16 -21.23 -24.26
CA ALA A 26 -26.54 -21.38 -25.65
C ALA A 26 -28.07 -21.47 -25.81
N THR A 27 -28.61 -20.75 -26.79
CA THR A 27 -30.05 -20.73 -27.10
C THR A 27 -30.56 -22.16 -27.35
N GLY A 28 -31.65 -22.53 -26.67
CA GLY A 28 -32.29 -23.85 -26.81
C GLY A 28 -31.70 -24.96 -25.92
N THR A 29 -30.79 -24.66 -25.00
CA THR A 29 -30.18 -25.67 -24.11
C THR A 29 -31.13 -26.09 -22.98
N ALA A 30 -31.23 -27.40 -22.73
CA ALA A 30 -31.97 -27.99 -21.62
C ALA A 30 -31.11 -29.02 -20.86
N PRO A 31 -31.25 -29.15 -19.52
CA PRO A 31 -32.15 -28.40 -18.64
C PRO A 31 -31.62 -27.00 -18.30
N TYR A 32 -32.40 -25.97 -18.64
CA TYR A 32 -32.02 -24.56 -18.52
C TYR A 32 -31.50 -24.17 -17.12
N TYR A 33 -32.12 -24.71 -16.06
CA TYR A 33 -31.73 -24.43 -14.68
C TYR A 33 -30.31 -24.85 -14.32
N VAL A 34 -29.78 -25.91 -14.94
CA VAL A 34 -28.41 -26.36 -14.68
C VAL A 34 -27.41 -25.41 -15.34
N GLU A 35 -27.68 -25.02 -16.58
CA GLU A 35 -26.82 -24.07 -17.30
C GLU A 35 -26.85 -22.67 -16.66
N PHE A 36 -28.01 -22.22 -16.18
CA PHE A 36 -28.12 -20.99 -15.41
C PHE A 36 -27.30 -21.03 -14.11
N ARG A 37 -27.33 -22.15 -13.38
CA ARG A 37 -26.51 -22.30 -12.17
C ARG A 37 -25.01 -22.30 -12.48
N LYS A 38 -24.58 -22.87 -13.61
CA LYS A 38 -23.18 -22.84 -14.05
C LYS A 38 -22.74 -21.41 -14.41
N LEU A 39 -23.55 -20.68 -15.16
CA LEU A 39 -23.32 -19.27 -15.50
C LEU A 39 -23.15 -18.45 -14.22
N LEU A 40 -24.12 -18.54 -13.30
CA LEU A 40 -24.07 -17.82 -12.02
C LEU A 40 -22.83 -18.21 -11.20
N TYR A 41 -22.51 -19.50 -11.12
CA TYR A 41 -21.33 -19.96 -10.40
C TYR A 41 -20.03 -19.35 -10.95
N ARG A 42 -19.87 -19.29 -12.27
CA ARG A 42 -18.68 -18.71 -12.91
C ARG A 42 -18.62 -17.20 -12.75
N LEU A 43 -19.75 -16.51 -12.89
CA LEU A 43 -19.85 -15.08 -12.63
C LEU A 43 -19.43 -14.77 -11.18
N LEU A 44 -19.90 -15.57 -10.22
CA LEU A 44 -19.52 -15.44 -8.81
C LEU A 44 -18.03 -15.71 -8.59
N LEU A 45 -17.43 -16.68 -9.28
CA LEU A 45 -15.97 -16.91 -9.23
C LEU A 45 -15.19 -15.70 -9.76
N ALA A 46 -15.63 -15.10 -10.86
CA ALA A 46 -15.00 -13.91 -11.43
C ALA A 46 -15.13 -12.70 -10.48
N ALA A 47 -16.31 -12.51 -9.89
CA ALA A 47 -16.60 -11.38 -9.01
C ALA A 47 -16.16 -11.58 -7.54
N CYS A 48 -15.82 -12.80 -7.10
CA CYS A 48 -15.65 -13.09 -5.67
C CYS A 48 -14.58 -12.21 -5.01
N ARG A 49 -13.47 -11.97 -5.69
CA ARG A 49 -12.36 -11.16 -5.16
C ARG A 49 -12.69 -9.68 -5.05
N ALA A 50 -13.54 -9.15 -5.93
CA ALA A 50 -14.03 -7.78 -5.80
C ALA A 50 -14.91 -7.60 -4.55
N ASN A 51 -15.47 -8.69 -4.02
CA ASN A 51 -16.33 -8.69 -2.85
C ASN A 51 -15.59 -9.06 -1.55
N ASP A 52 -14.33 -9.47 -1.62
CA ASP A 52 -13.53 -9.78 -0.43
C ASP A 52 -13.42 -8.55 0.47
N LEU A 53 -13.59 -8.74 1.78
CA LEU A 53 -13.48 -7.70 2.81
C LEU A 53 -14.46 -6.52 2.66
N ARG A 54 -15.47 -6.64 1.81
CA ARG A 54 -16.47 -5.59 1.62
C ARG A 54 -17.29 -5.39 2.89
N VAL A 55 -17.39 -4.14 3.34
CA VAL A 55 -18.34 -3.74 4.38
C VAL A 55 -19.74 -3.61 3.76
N TYR A 56 -20.76 -4.11 4.43
CA TYR A 56 -22.14 -4.01 4.00
C TYR A 56 -23.05 -3.71 5.20
N ASP A 57 -24.12 -2.99 4.91
CA ASP A 57 -25.19 -2.65 5.85
C ASP A 57 -26.04 -3.90 6.16
N GLU A 58 -26.27 -4.16 7.45
CA GLU A 58 -27.14 -5.23 7.97
C GLU A 58 -28.50 -4.70 8.47
N GLY A 59 -28.71 -3.38 8.44
CA GLY A 59 -29.83 -2.65 8.99
C GLY A 59 -29.49 -2.00 10.34
N ASP A 60 -30.25 -0.95 10.68
CA ASP A 60 -30.03 -0.15 11.89
C ASP A 60 -28.58 0.37 11.95
N LEU A 61 -27.89 0.20 13.07
CA LEU A 61 -26.48 0.60 13.23
C LEU A 61 -25.50 -0.56 13.00
N ASP A 62 -25.96 -1.71 12.50
CA ASP A 62 -25.11 -2.89 12.35
C ASP A 62 -24.48 -2.99 10.96
N VAL A 63 -23.17 -3.27 10.94
CA VAL A 63 -22.45 -3.60 9.71
C VAL A 63 -21.90 -5.02 9.74
N GLY A 64 -21.92 -5.66 8.58
CA GLY A 64 -21.19 -6.88 8.31
C GLY A 64 -19.97 -6.64 7.43
N VAL A 65 -18.98 -7.52 7.54
CA VAL A 65 -17.77 -7.48 6.70
C VAL A 65 -17.60 -8.86 6.06
N LYS A 66 -17.48 -8.92 4.74
CA LYS A 66 -17.26 -10.19 4.03
C LYS A 66 -15.89 -10.77 4.35
N ALA A 67 -15.80 -12.10 4.30
CA ALA A 67 -14.53 -12.80 4.39
C ALA A 67 -13.57 -12.35 3.28
N GLY A 68 -12.27 -12.54 3.48
CA GLY A 68 -11.27 -12.18 2.49
C GLY A 68 -9.85 -12.38 3.01
N LYS A 69 -8.87 -11.94 2.22
CA LYS A 69 -7.45 -12.04 2.58
C LYS A 69 -6.70 -10.80 2.14
N PHE A 70 -5.64 -10.48 2.84
CA PHE A 70 -4.72 -9.41 2.45
C PHE A 70 -3.28 -9.78 2.78
N TRP A 71 -2.34 -9.15 2.09
CA TRP A 71 -0.92 -9.28 2.38
C TRP A 71 -0.49 -8.15 3.30
N LEU A 72 0.22 -8.50 4.36
CA LEU A 72 1.02 -7.57 5.14
C LEU A 72 2.47 -8.06 5.06
N ASP A 73 3.32 -7.27 4.42
CA ASP A 73 4.69 -7.64 4.04
C ASP A 73 4.74 -8.97 3.26
N THR A 74 5.14 -10.05 3.93
CA THR A 74 5.28 -11.40 3.38
C THR A 74 4.29 -12.38 3.98
N ALA A 75 3.37 -11.91 4.83
CA ALA A 75 2.35 -12.72 5.47
C ALA A 75 1.00 -12.53 4.76
N LEU A 76 0.38 -13.65 4.36
CA LEU A 76 -1.00 -13.67 3.90
C LEU A 76 -1.92 -13.82 5.12
N ILE A 77 -2.64 -12.76 5.46
CA ILE A 77 -3.59 -12.74 6.57
C ILE A 77 -4.99 -13.07 6.02
N SER A 78 -5.70 -13.98 6.68
CA SER A 78 -7.07 -14.37 6.31
C SER A 78 -8.06 -13.85 7.34
N TYR A 79 -9.15 -13.26 6.86
CA TYR A 79 -10.26 -12.78 7.67
C TYR A 79 -11.52 -13.60 7.36
N GLY A 80 -12.14 -14.14 8.40
CA GLY A 80 -13.29 -15.04 8.28
C GLY A 80 -14.62 -14.33 7.94
N GLY A 81 -14.64 -13.00 7.95
CA GLY A 81 -15.87 -12.21 7.93
C GLY A 81 -16.43 -11.99 9.33
N SER A 82 -17.35 -11.03 9.45
CA SER A 82 -18.11 -10.75 10.66
C SER A 82 -19.49 -10.18 10.34
N SER A 83 -20.38 -10.19 11.33
CA SER A 83 -21.75 -9.66 11.29
C SER A 83 -22.12 -9.15 12.68
N GLY A 84 -23.09 -8.24 12.77
CA GLY A 84 -23.59 -7.67 14.02
C GLY A 84 -22.60 -6.74 14.70
N ASN A 85 -21.79 -6.02 13.91
CA ASN A 85 -20.86 -5.02 14.44
C ASN A 85 -21.61 -3.69 14.59
N THR A 86 -22.16 -3.45 15.77
CA THR A 86 -22.93 -2.23 16.06
C THR A 86 -22.03 -1.01 16.11
N LEU A 87 -22.39 -0.01 15.30
CA LEU A 87 -21.72 1.28 15.21
C LEU A 87 -22.33 2.29 16.18
N ALA A 88 -21.58 3.34 16.50
CA ALA A 88 -22.12 4.46 17.25
C ALA A 88 -23.08 5.30 16.39
N ASP A 89 -24.10 5.86 17.01
CA ASP A 89 -25.09 6.72 16.34
C ASP A 89 -24.60 8.17 16.20
N ASP A 90 -25.23 8.91 15.29
CA ASP A 90 -25.00 10.33 15.00
C ASP A 90 -23.51 10.65 14.74
N LYS A 91 -22.84 9.80 13.96
CA LYS A 91 -21.42 9.97 13.59
C LYS A 91 -21.28 10.30 12.12
N ALA A 92 -20.58 11.40 11.86
CA ALA A 92 -20.22 11.77 10.49
C ALA A 92 -19.25 10.78 9.86
N ASN A 93 -18.31 10.21 10.63
CA ASN A 93 -17.32 9.26 10.14
C ASN A 93 -16.94 8.23 11.21
N ILE A 94 -17.12 6.96 10.87
CA ILE A 94 -16.59 5.80 11.59
C ILE A 94 -15.66 5.07 10.62
N TYR A 95 -14.41 4.86 11.03
CA TYR A 95 -13.37 4.29 10.18
C TYR A 95 -13.25 2.80 10.47
N ILE A 96 -13.47 1.99 9.44
CA ILE A 96 -13.47 0.53 9.53
C ILE A 96 -12.24 -0.01 8.81
N TYR A 97 -11.42 -0.79 9.53
CA TYR A 97 -10.21 -1.40 9.02
C TYR A 97 -9.93 -2.76 9.66
N LEU A 98 -9.07 -3.56 9.03
CA LEU A 98 -8.44 -4.71 9.69
C LEU A 98 -7.03 -4.35 10.12
N ASP A 99 -6.68 -4.62 11.38
CA ASP A 99 -5.32 -4.43 11.88
C ASP A 99 -4.35 -5.51 11.37
N SER A 100 -3.09 -5.43 11.78
CA SER A 100 -2.03 -6.36 11.39
C SER A 100 -2.26 -7.81 11.85
N SER A 101 -3.18 -8.06 12.77
CA SER A 101 -3.60 -9.40 13.18
C SER A 101 -4.79 -9.93 12.37
N GLY A 102 -5.39 -9.08 11.53
CA GLY A 102 -6.64 -9.38 10.83
C GLY A 102 -7.88 -9.19 11.70
N SER A 103 -7.79 -8.42 12.80
CA SER A 103 -8.92 -8.11 13.66
C SER A 103 -9.66 -6.87 13.16
N LEU A 104 -10.99 -6.91 13.21
CA LEU A 104 -11.83 -5.78 12.79
C LEU A 104 -11.79 -4.67 13.84
N VAL A 105 -11.58 -3.45 13.37
CA VAL A 105 -11.69 -2.24 14.18
C VAL A 105 -12.77 -1.34 13.60
N THR A 106 -13.67 -0.88 14.47
CA THR A 106 -14.77 0.05 14.17
C THR A 106 -14.69 1.21 15.15
N ASN A 107 -13.87 2.21 14.84
CA ASN A 107 -13.60 3.30 15.78
C ASN A 107 -13.89 4.67 15.17
N GLU A 108 -14.25 5.59 16.06
CA GLU A 108 -14.45 6.99 15.75
C GLU A 108 -13.10 7.70 15.73
N TYR A 109 -12.65 8.09 14.54
CA TYR A 109 -11.45 8.90 14.36
C TYR A 109 -11.79 10.15 13.55
N THR A 110 -10.80 11.01 13.34
CA THR A 110 -10.89 12.10 12.35
C THR A 110 -10.29 11.70 11.00
N ALA A 111 -9.57 10.57 10.95
CA ALA A 111 -8.96 9.95 9.78
C ALA A 111 -8.59 8.50 10.10
N PHE A 112 -8.25 7.69 9.09
CA PHE A 112 -7.57 6.41 9.35
C PHE A 112 -6.27 6.64 10.14
N PRO A 113 -5.89 5.72 11.04
CA PRO A 113 -4.59 5.79 11.71
C PRO A 113 -3.41 5.88 10.72
N ASP A 114 -2.26 6.32 11.20
CA ASP A 114 -1.03 6.24 10.40
C ASP A 114 -0.61 4.77 10.26
N MET A 115 -0.39 4.33 9.02
CA MET A 115 0.03 2.96 8.70
C MET A 115 1.46 2.67 9.14
N ALA A 116 2.31 3.69 9.32
CA ALA A 116 3.66 3.53 9.83
C ALA A 116 3.65 3.07 11.30
N THR A 117 2.74 3.63 12.11
CA THR A 117 2.63 3.29 13.55
C THR A 117 1.59 2.21 13.82
N THR A 118 0.62 2.03 12.93
CA THR A 118 -0.49 1.08 13.08
C THR A 118 -0.77 0.44 11.74
N PRO A 119 -0.02 -0.60 11.33
CA PRO A 119 -0.25 -1.27 10.06
C PRO A 119 -1.67 -1.85 9.98
N HIS A 120 -2.40 -1.52 8.92
CA HIS A 120 -3.78 -1.94 8.71
C HIS A 120 -4.14 -1.90 7.22
N ILE A 121 -5.30 -2.47 6.87
CA ILE A 121 -5.94 -2.27 5.57
C ILE A 121 -7.28 -1.56 5.73
N ARG A 122 -7.50 -0.52 4.92
CA ARG A 122 -8.71 0.28 4.96
C ARG A 122 -9.85 -0.46 4.29
N LEU A 123 -11.00 -0.54 4.98
CA LEU A 123 -12.20 -1.16 4.42
C LEU A 123 -13.24 -0.12 4.01
N ALA A 124 -13.69 0.71 4.94
CA ALA A 124 -14.73 1.70 4.68
C ALA A 124 -14.71 2.87 5.66
N ILE A 125 -15.41 3.94 5.28
CA ILE A 125 -15.86 5.01 6.17
C ILE A 125 -17.38 4.98 6.19
N VAL A 126 -17.97 4.92 7.37
CA VAL A 126 -19.43 4.84 7.57
C VAL A 126 -19.94 6.09 8.26
N SER A 127 -21.06 6.63 7.79
CA SER A 127 -21.80 7.70 8.47
C SER A 127 -23.11 7.16 9.02
N THR A 128 -23.49 7.57 10.22
CA THR A 128 -24.71 7.14 10.93
C THR A 128 -25.49 8.37 11.40
N SER A 129 -26.82 8.26 11.39
CA SER A 129 -27.72 9.30 11.87
C SER A 129 -29.06 8.70 12.25
N GLY A 130 -29.61 9.11 13.39
CA GLY A 130 -30.98 8.76 13.78
C GLY A 130 -31.23 7.25 13.93
N GLY A 131 -30.21 6.50 14.36
CA GLY A 131 -30.29 5.07 14.59
C GLY A 131 -30.12 4.20 13.35
N ASP A 132 -29.66 4.76 12.23
CA ASP A 132 -29.46 4.05 10.96
C ASP A 132 -28.14 4.45 10.28
N ILE A 133 -27.72 3.66 9.30
CA ILE A 133 -26.56 3.94 8.46
C ILE A 133 -26.98 4.84 7.29
N ASP A 134 -26.41 6.05 7.24
CA ASP A 134 -26.65 7.00 6.15
C ASP A 134 -25.84 6.63 4.90
N SER A 135 -24.57 6.21 5.07
CA SER A 135 -23.69 5.89 3.95
C SER A 135 -22.51 5.00 4.33
N ILE A 136 -22.05 4.20 3.36
CA ILE A 136 -20.82 3.41 3.44
C ILE A 136 -19.94 3.78 2.23
N THR A 137 -18.81 4.41 2.50
CA THR A 137 -17.80 4.74 1.50
C THR A 137 -16.72 3.67 1.45
N ASP A 138 -16.63 2.94 0.33
CA ASP A 138 -15.62 1.89 0.12
C ASP A 138 -14.21 2.48 -0.02
N CYS A 139 -13.29 2.05 0.85
CA CYS A 139 -11.91 2.53 0.88
C CYS A 139 -10.89 1.47 0.44
N ARG A 140 -11.35 0.28 0.00
CA ARG A 140 -10.48 -0.86 -0.37
C ARG A 140 -9.65 -0.58 -1.62
N THR A 141 -10.10 0.34 -2.48
CA THR A 141 -9.38 0.75 -3.71
C THR A 141 -7.96 1.25 -3.44
N GLY A 142 -7.67 1.80 -2.26
CA GLY A 142 -6.32 2.18 -1.86
C GLY A 142 -5.32 1.02 -1.74
N HIS A 143 -5.80 -0.24 -1.76
CA HIS A 143 -5.00 -1.44 -1.55
C HIS A 143 -5.16 -2.51 -2.66
N ASN A 144 -5.94 -2.25 -3.70
CA ASN A 144 -6.35 -3.27 -4.67
C ASN A 144 -5.28 -3.61 -5.73
N PHE A 145 -4.33 -2.71 -5.99
CA PHE A 145 -3.33 -2.91 -7.04
C PHE A 145 -1.94 -2.55 -6.53
N VAL A 146 -1.08 -3.56 -6.44
CA VAL A 146 0.36 -3.37 -6.36
C VAL A 146 0.93 -3.73 -7.73
N MET A 147 1.80 -2.89 -8.29
CA MET A 147 2.55 -3.23 -9.50
C MET A 147 3.86 -3.93 -9.10
N PRO A 148 3.93 -5.27 -9.12
CA PRO A 148 5.21 -5.96 -9.03
C PRO A 148 6.02 -5.71 -10.32
N TYR A 149 7.33 -5.78 -10.20
CA TYR A 149 8.32 -5.64 -11.25
C TYR A 149 9.34 -6.77 -11.16
N GLY A 150 9.73 -7.29 -12.34
CA GLY A 150 10.59 -8.46 -12.43
C GLY A 150 9.94 -9.68 -11.76
N ALA A 151 10.74 -10.43 -11.00
CA ALA A 151 10.35 -11.68 -10.33
C ALA A 151 9.42 -11.49 -9.10
N GLY A 152 8.54 -10.49 -9.11
CA GLY A 152 7.54 -10.26 -8.06
C GLY A 152 7.87 -9.19 -7.02
N GLY A 153 8.93 -8.37 -7.21
CA GLY A 153 9.28 -7.30 -6.26
C GLY A 153 8.64 -5.96 -6.63
N VAL A 154 8.33 -5.09 -5.66
CA VAL A 154 7.81 -3.73 -5.97
C VAL A 154 8.95 -2.86 -6.53
N LYS A 155 8.72 -2.09 -7.61
CA LYS A 155 9.72 -1.12 -8.09
C LYS A 155 10.01 -0.11 -6.99
N LYS A 156 11.30 0.14 -6.73
CA LYS A 156 11.71 1.30 -5.96
C LYS A 156 11.69 2.53 -6.86
N VAL A 157 11.18 3.64 -6.34
CA VAL A 157 11.37 4.96 -6.96
C VAL A 157 12.86 5.29 -6.90
N ILE A 158 13.44 5.75 -8.00
CA ILE A 158 14.78 6.31 -8.02
C ILE A 158 14.70 7.79 -8.38
N GLU A 159 15.30 8.63 -7.54
CA GLU A 159 15.36 10.08 -7.72
C GLU A 159 16.81 10.53 -7.86
N ALA A 160 17.05 11.40 -8.84
CA ALA A 160 18.36 11.98 -9.10
C ALA A 160 18.39 13.44 -8.64
N HIS A 161 19.31 13.73 -7.74
CA HIS A 161 19.51 15.04 -7.13
C HIS A 161 20.66 15.79 -7.82
N THR A 162 20.38 17.04 -8.22
CA THR A 162 21.37 17.95 -8.81
C THR A 162 21.84 19.05 -7.85
N GLY A 163 21.25 19.09 -6.66
CA GLY A 163 21.59 19.97 -5.53
C GLY A 163 21.15 19.33 -4.22
N ASP A 164 21.39 20.02 -3.11
CA ASP A 164 21.04 19.55 -1.77
C ASP A 164 19.53 19.37 -1.59
N ASP A 165 19.14 18.42 -0.75
CA ASP A 165 17.73 18.13 -0.46
C ASP A 165 17.51 17.61 0.97
N THR A 166 16.29 17.75 1.48
CA THR A 166 15.85 17.21 2.77
C THR A 166 14.78 16.16 2.53
N LEU A 167 15.13 14.91 2.84
CA LEU A 167 14.24 13.76 2.62
C LEU A 167 13.15 13.71 3.69
N THR A 168 12.01 13.16 3.31
CA THR A 168 10.83 12.99 4.15
C THR A 168 10.50 11.51 4.38
N GLU A 169 9.82 11.19 5.48
CA GLU A 169 9.42 9.83 5.82
C GLU A 169 8.55 9.17 4.74
N ALA A 170 7.79 9.97 3.99
CA ALA A 170 6.94 9.52 2.89
C ALA A 170 7.75 8.92 1.73
N GLU A 171 9.04 9.21 1.65
CA GLU A 171 9.94 8.72 0.60
C GLU A 171 10.65 7.41 1.00
N SER A 172 10.35 6.86 2.17
CA SER A 172 10.88 5.58 2.62
C SER A 172 10.74 4.48 1.56
N GLY A 173 11.83 3.76 1.30
CA GLY A 173 11.94 2.71 0.30
C GLY A 173 12.46 3.17 -1.07
N SER A 174 12.66 4.48 -1.26
CA SER A 174 13.26 5.07 -2.47
C SER A 174 14.78 4.82 -2.58
N ILE A 175 15.31 5.11 -3.76
CA ILE A 175 16.74 5.21 -4.04
C ILE A 175 17.03 6.66 -4.43
N HIS A 176 17.99 7.31 -3.79
CA HIS A 176 18.44 8.66 -4.15
C HIS A 176 19.86 8.61 -4.73
N SER A 177 20.10 9.33 -5.83
CA SER A 177 21.40 9.40 -6.49
C SER A 177 21.81 10.84 -6.80
N ASN A 178 23.11 11.07 -7.03
CA ASN A 178 23.63 12.36 -7.51
C ASN A 178 23.82 12.39 -9.03
N LEU A 179 23.02 11.62 -9.79
CA LEU A 179 23.13 11.59 -11.25
C LEU A 179 22.84 12.99 -11.82
N GLY A 180 23.78 13.52 -12.60
CA GLY A 180 23.64 14.85 -13.20
C GLY A 180 24.04 16.00 -12.28
N ALA A 181 24.48 15.74 -11.04
CA ALA A 181 25.06 16.76 -10.19
C ALA A 181 26.29 17.41 -10.86
N ALA A 182 26.46 18.71 -10.66
CA ALA A 182 27.61 19.50 -11.11
C ALA A 182 28.55 19.92 -9.96
N GLY A 183 28.25 19.44 -8.75
CA GLY A 183 28.94 19.76 -7.51
C GLY A 183 28.53 18.79 -6.41
N VAL A 184 28.95 19.12 -5.18
CA VAL A 184 28.57 18.36 -3.99
C VAL A 184 27.04 18.36 -3.83
N VAL A 185 26.48 17.23 -3.44
CA VAL A 185 25.06 17.07 -3.08
C VAL A 185 24.98 16.51 -1.67
N THR A 186 24.24 17.18 -0.80
CA THR A 186 23.96 16.79 0.57
C THR A 186 22.49 16.44 0.71
N LEU A 187 22.22 15.19 1.09
CA LEU A 187 20.88 14.70 1.38
C LEU A 187 20.72 14.58 2.89
N THR A 188 19.78 15.34 3.44
CA THR A 188 19.51 15.37 4.87
C THR A 188 18.42 14.35 5.19
N LEU A 189 18.69 13.45 6.13
CA LEU A 189 17.74 12.44 6.60
C LEU A 189 16.67 13.06 7.52
N PRO A 190 15.46 12.48 7.60
CA PRO A 190 14.44 12.95 8.53
C PRO A 190 14.88 12.84 9.99
N ALA A 191 14.71 13.91 10.78
CA ALA A 191 15.17 14.00 12.17
C ALA A 191 14.39 13.10 13.17
N SER A 192 13.24 12.55 12.78
CA SER A 192 12.40 11.71 13.66
C SER A 192 11.75 10.56 12.90
N ALA A 193 12.51 9.98 11.96
CA ALA A 193 12.02 8.89 11.14
C ALA A 193 11.49 7.71 11.99
N PRO A 194 10.27 7.20 11.73
CA PRO A 194 9.77 5.99 12.34
C PRO A 194 10.73 4.81 12.15
N THR A 195 10.84 3.95 13.15
CA THR A 195 11.65 2.73 13.08
C THR A 195 11.28 1.92 11.83
N GLY A 196 12.29 1.53 11.06
CA GLY A 196 12.10 0.80 9.80
C GLY A 196 11.95 1.71 8.57
N THR A 197 12.02 3.04 8.71
CA THR A 197 12.21 3.94 7.56
C THR A 197 13.51 3.58 6.84
N VAL A 198 13.49 3.36 5.53
CA VAL A 198 14.66 2.91 4.75
C VAL A 198 14.98 3.88 3.63
N PHE A 199 16.24 4.24 3.48
CA PHE A 199 16.73 4.94 2.30
C PHE A 199 17.91 4.20 1.68
N SER A 200 17.98 4.22 0.35
CA SER A 200 19.12 3.72 -0.40
C SER A 200 19.76 4.87 -1.18
N PHE A 201 21.08 4.95 -1.15
CA PHE A 201 21.87 5.98 -1.79
C PHE A 201 22.81 5.36 -2.82
N ALA A 202 22.97 6.03 -3.96
CA ALA A 202 23.86 5.57 -5.03
C ALA A 202 24.64 6.75 -5.63
N VAL A 203 25.96 6.66 -5.62
CA VAL A 203 26.82 7.61 -6.33
C VAL A 203 26.80 7.27 -7.82
N GLN A 204 26.23 8.15 -8.64
CA GLN A 204 26.16 8.02 -10.09
C GLN A 204 26.83 9.18 -10.83
N GLY A 205 27.02 10.33 -10.17
CA GLY A 205 27.87 11.44 -10.62
C GLY A 205 29.25 11.39 -9.96
N ALA A 206 30.27 11.94 -10.64
CA ALA A 206 31.65 12.00 -10.14
C ALA A 206 31.89 13.08 -9.07
N TYR A 207 30.83 13.53 -8.40
CA TYR A 207 30.88 14.50 -7.32
C TYR A 207 30.54 13.83 -5.99
N GLU A 208 30.92 14.47 -4.89
CA GLU A 208 30.66 13.96 -3.55
C GLU A 208 29.15 13.96 -3.26
N LEU A 209 28.62 12.80 -2.86
CA LEU A 209 27.29 12.64 -2.27
C LEU A 209 27.46 12.50 -0.76
N ARG A 210 26.83 13.38 0.00
CA ARG A 210 26.86 13.43 1.46
C ARG A 210 25.49 13.06 2.00
N ILE A 211 25.46 12.18 2.99
CA ILE A 211 24.27 11.75 3.71
C ILE A 211 24.38 12.31 5.11
N ASP A 212 23.59 13.33 5.40
CA ASP A 212 23.57 14.04 6.67
C ASP A 212 22.44 13.47 7.56
N PRO A 213 22.76 12.85 8.71
CA PRO A 213 21.73 12.37 9.64
C PRO A 213 21.08 13.48 10.47
N GLY A 214 21.45 14.75 10.28
CA GLY A 214 21.11 15.82 11.20
C GLY A 214 21.70 15.53 12.58
N ALA A 215 20.87 15.62 13.63
CA ALA A 215 21.30 15.33 15.00
C ALA A 215 21.49 13.83 15.32
N ALA A 216 21.10 12.95 14.39
CA ALA A 216 21.17 11.51 14.59
C ALA A 216 22.54 10.93 14.19
N THR A 217 22.64 9.60 14.29
CA THR A 217 23.89 8.85 14.10
C THR A 217 23.68 7.71 13.10
N ILE A 218 24.29 7.75 11.91
CA ILE A 218 24.50 6.63 10.95
C ILE A 218 25.49 5.55 11.43
N ARG A 219 25.02 4.56 12.19
CA ARG A 219 25.81 3.45 12.73
C ARG A 219 26.45 2.65 11.59
N ASP A 220 27.74 2.88 11.38
CA ASP A 220 28.58 2.22 10.36
C ASP A 220 29.92 1.76 10.94
N ASP A 221 30.55 0.77 10.32
CA ASP A 221 31.84 0.20 10.75
C ASP A 221 33.04 1.15 10.52
N SER A 222 32.85 2.23 9.76
CA SER A 222 33.87 3.26 9.47
C SER A 222 34.06 4.28 10.61
N GLY A 223 33.42 4.06 11.77
CA GLY A 223 33.40 4.97 12.91
C GLY A 223 32.21 5.92 12.87
N GLN A 224 31.87 6.54 14.01
CA GLN A 224 30.83 7.55 14.02
C GLN A 224 30.86 8.60 15.13
N THR A 225 30.75 9.87 14.73
CA THR A 225 30.37 11.01 15.58
C THR A 225 28.95 11.50 15.25
N ALA A 226 28.18 11.93 16.26
CA ALA A 226 26.90 12.60 16.02
C ALA A 226 27.10 13.90 15.22
N ASP A 227 26.07 14.34 14.49
CA ASP A 227 26.09 15.55 13.64
C ASP A 227 27.09 15.49 12.45
N LYS A 228 27.63 14.31 12.13
CA LYS A 228 28.57 14.12 11.02
C LYS A 228 27.95 13.36 9.86
N TYR A 229 28.12 13.90 8.66
CA TYR A 229 27.67 13.24 7.44
C TYR A 229 28.59 12.08 7.04
N LYS A 230 28.03 11.13 6.29
CA LYS A 230 28.80 10.13 5.53
C LYS A 230 28.89 10.56 4.08
N SER A 231 30.06 10.42 3.46
CA SER A 231 30.22 10.80 2.06
C SER A 231 30.96 9.77 1.21
N ALA A 232 30.66 9.79 -0.08
CA ALA A 232 31.37 9.05 -1.11
C ALA A 232 31.36 9.84 -2.42
N ASN A 233 32.42 9.70 -3.21
CA ASN A 233 32.57 10.35 -4.52
C ASN A 233 32.90 9.36 -5.65
N SER A 234 32.97 8.07 -5.34
CA SER A 234 33.26 7.01 -6.31
C SER A 234 31.96 6.51 -6.94
N ILE A 235 31.82 6.68 -8.25
CA ILE A 235 30.66 6.16 -9.01
C ILE A 235 30.52 4.65 -8.75
N GLY A 236 29.30 4.22 -8.42
CA GLY A 236 28.98 2.84 -8.05
C GLY A 236 29.04 2.56 -6.55
N ALA A 237 29.52 3.50 -5.72
CA ALA A 237 29.37 3.42 -4.27
C ALA A 237 27.88 3.50 -3.90
N SER A 238 27.45 2.69 -2.95
CA SER A 238 26.08 2.68 -2.45
C SER A 238 26.03 2.45 -0.96
N LEU A 239 24.99 3.00 -0.34
CA LEU A 239 24.73 2.91 1.10
C LEU A 239 23.23 2.71 1.30
N SER A 240 22.83 1.77 2.13
CA SER A 240 21.44 1.62 2.55
C SER A 240 21.33 1.73 4.05
N LEU A 241 20.43 2.60 4.49
CA LEU A 241 20.24 2.96 5.89
C LEU A 241 18.81 2.61 6.31
N ALA A 242 18.66 2.13 7.54
CA ALA A 242 17.36 1.90 8.16
C ALA A 242 17.30 2.59 9.53
N ALA A 243 16.25 3.36 9.79
CA ALA A 243 16.04 3.99 11.09
C ALA A 243 15.81 2.91 12.16
N ASP A 244 16.51 3.01 13.28
CA ASP A 244 16.36 2.13 14.43
C ASP A 244 15.39 2.70 15.47
N SER A 245 15.23 1.99 16.59
CA SER A 245 14.35 2.41 17.70
C SER A 245 14.91 3.56 18.55
N ALA A 246 16.19 3.93 18.37
CA ALA A 246 16.85 5.01 19.10
C ALA A 246 16.82 6.33 18.32
N GLY A 247 16.25 6.35 17.11
CA GLY A 247 16.28 7.51 16.22
C GLY A 247 17.61 7.64 15.46
N ASP A 248 18.45 6.60 15.51
CA ASP A 248 19.69 6.49 14.74
C ASP A 248 19.46 5.70 13.45
N TRP A 249 20.47 5.66 12.58
CA TRP A 249 20.40 5.00 11.28
C TRP A 249 21.37 3.82 11.23
N ALA A 250 20.87 2.59 11.11
CA ALA A 250 21.70 1.41 10.93
C ALA A 250 22.10 1.22 9.46
N THR A 251 23.38 1.00 9.20
CA THR A 251 23.86 0.60 7.87
C THR A 251 23.48 -0.86 7.59
N THR A 252 22.60 -1.09 6.62
CA THR A 252 22.09 -2.43 6.27
C THR A 252 22.76 -3.04 5.05
N ALA A 253 23.27 -2.19 4.15
CA ALA A 253 24.09 -2.58 3.02
C ALA A 253 25.05 -1.45 2.64
N LYS A 254 26.26 -1.80 2.22
CA LYS A 254 27.28 -0.85 1.80
C LYS A 254 28.11 -1.43 0.65
N ASN A 255 28.39 -0.61 -0.35
CA ASN A 255 29.32 -0.91 -1.43
C ASN A 255 30.22 0.32 -1.67
N GLY A 256 31.51 0.08 -1.92
CA GLY A 256 32.49 1.15 -2.04
C GLY A 256 32.94 1.73 -0.70
N THR A 257 33.71 2.81 -0.74
CA THR A 257 34.23 3.49 0.45
C THR A 257 33.36 4.69 0.79
N TRP A 258 32.82 4.70 2.01
CA TRP A 258 32.10 5.82 2.60
C TRP A 258 32.90 6.32 3.80
N THR A 259 33.17 7.62 3.84
CA THR A 259 33.97 8.27 4.89
C THR A 259 33.10 9.21 5.71
N GLU A 260 33.44 9.39 6.98
CA GLU A 260 32.86 10.44 7.81
C GLU A 260 33.48 11.81 7.49
N GLU A 261 32.73 12.88 7.72
CA GLU A 261 33.27 14.25 7.77
C GLU A 261 34.41 14.36 8.81
N VAL A 262 35.55 14.91 8.39
CA VAL A 262 36.73 15.15 9.24
C VAL A 262 36.55 16.41 10.10
#